data_AF-A0A2V9N3M7-F1
#
_entry.id   AF-A0A2V9N3M7-F1
#
_cell.length_a   1.000
_cell.length_b   1.000
_cell.length_c   1.000
_cell.angle_alpha   90.00
_cell.angle_beta   90.00
_cell.angle_gamma   90.00
#
_symmetry.space_group_name_H-M   'P 1'
#
loop_
_entity.id
_entity.type
_entity.pdbx_description
1 polymer ?
#
loop_
_entity_poly.entity_id
_entity_poly.type
_entity_poly.pdbx_seq_one_letter_code
_entity_poly.pdbx_strand_id
1 'polypeptide(L)'
;MAAEAVSVTCRWRSGDWCTEAPAHIKNKGQALAASTYAGHLSMLRVFFRDLQEWEMIPRRFDPIRSFIAPKSVLAKIGPNPRIISDDVWAKLVWAGLNLTADDIPKHRNSHESSYPVEMCKALVITWLFAGLRNNEIVRLRLGCIRWQKEEAAVPGTAEMLPGGSVCMLDVPVNKTSAAFTKPVDPIVGETISAWEKIRPAGVKLADKKTGELVDFVFLYRLTLVGATYLNDVLIPALCRKAGVPKADVRGN
;
A
#
# COMPACT_ATOMS: atom_id res chain seq x y z
N MET A 1 4.32 39.86 -0.17
CA MET A 1 4.06 38.91 -1.27
C MET A 1 4.36 37.46 -0.90
N ALA A 2 5.60 37.00 -0.66
CA ALA A 2 5.82 35.56 -0.39
C ALA A 2 5.21 35.06 0.95
N ALA A 3 5.38 35.80 2.04
CA ALA A 3 4.75 35.47 3.33
C ALA A 3 3.21 35.47 3.25
N GLU A 4 2.65 36.35 2.42
CA GLU A 4 1.22 36.43 2.16
C GLU A 4 0.74 35.21 1.37
N ALA A 5 1.49 34.80 0.34
CA ALA A 5 1.22 33.56 -0.39
C ALA A 5 1.24 32.33 0.54
N VAL A 6 2.20 32.25 1.46
CA VAL A 6 2.24 31.18 2.48
C VAL A 6 0.98 31.18 3.36
N SER A 7 0.59 32.36 3.86
CA SER A 7 -0.62 32.53 4.66
C SER A 7 -1.89 32.11 3.89
N VAL A 8 -2.01 32.55 2.64
CA VAL A 8 -3.16 32.22 1.77
C VAL A 8 -3.20 30.72 1.48
N THR A 9 -2.09 30.10 1.11
CA THR A 9 -2.01 28.65 0.87
C THR A 9 -2.41 27.84 2.10
N CYS A 10 -2.02 28.26 3.30
CA CYS A 10 -2.39 27.58 4.54
C CYS A 10 -3.86 27.80 4.97
N ARG A 11 -4.64 28.58 4.21
CA ARG A 11 -6.08 28.79 4.41
C ARG A 11 -6.94 28.17 3.31
N TRP A 12 -6.32 27.59 2.28
CA TRP A 12 -7.05 26.94 1.20
C TRP A 12 -7.93 25.81 1.71
N ARG A 13 -9.08 25.67 1.07
CA ARG A 13 -10.04 24.61 1.24
C ARG A 13 -10.10 23.76 -0.02
N SER A 14 -10.57 22.52 0.13
CA SER A 14 -10.81 21.66 -1.01
C SER A 14 -11.83 22.32 -1.94
N GLY A 15 -11.50 22.48 -3.22
CA GLY A 15 -12.38 23.16 -4.18
C GLY A 15 -12.03 24.63 -4.47
N ASP A 16 -11.20 25.29 -3.66
CA ASP A 16 -10.94 26.74 -3.83
C ASP A 16 -10.19 27.07 -5.14
N TRP A 17 -9.35 26.14 -5.62
CA TRP A 17 -8.44 26.37 -6.76
C TRP A 17 -8.40 25.18 -7.73
N CYS A 18 -9.52 24.49 -7.92
CA CYS A 18 -9.65 23.43 -8.92
C CYS A 18 -10.87 23.64 -9.81
N THR A 19 -10.81 23.15 -11.04
CA THR A 19 -11.97 23.10 -11.94
C THR A 19 -13.09 22.29 -11.28
N GLU A 20 -14.33 22.74 -11.41
CA GLU A 20 -15.48 22.03 -10.85
C GLU A 20 -15.62 20.66 -11.52
N ALA A 21 -15.20 19.61 -10.81
CA ALA A 21 -15.35 18.23 -11.25
C ALA A 21 -16.20 17.44 -10.23
N PRO A 22 -17.01 16.46 -10.67
CA PRO A 22 -17.87 15.67 -9.80
C PRO A 22 -17.12 15.00 -8.63
N ALA A 23 -15.85 14.64 -8.84
CA ALA A 23 -14.99 14.03 -7.83
C ALA A 23 -14.65 14.96 -6.64
N HIS A 24 -14.75 16.28 -6.81
CA HIS A 24 -14.40 17.27 -5.79
C HIS A 24 -15.60 17.75 -4.96
N ILE A 25 -16.82 17.31 -5.29
CA ILE A 25 -18.05 17.77 -4.62
C ILE A 25 -18.09 17.34 -3.15
N LYS A 26 -17.69 16.09 -2.85
CA LYS A 26 -17.85 15.51 -1.50
C LYS A 26 -17.10 16.28 -0.40
N ASN A 27 -15.94 16.84 -0.72
CA ASN A 27 -15.08 17.51 0.26
C ASN A 27 -15.03 19.03 0.05
N LYS A 28 -15.81 19.59 -0.89
CA LYS A 28 -15.76 21.02 -1.23
C LYS A 28 -15.97 21.88 0.02
N GLY A 29 -15.10 22.87 0.21
CA GLY A 29 -15.13 23.79 1.36
C GLY A 29 -14.50 23.27 2.66
N GLN A 30 -14.08 22.01 2.73
CA GLN A 30 -13.35 21.47 3.88
C GLN A 30 -11.89 21.96 3.89
N ALA A 31 -11.33 22.15 5.10
CA ALA A 31 -9.91 22.45 5.26
C ALA A 31 -9.05 21.30 4.70
N LEU A 32 -7.94 21.64 4.06
CA LEU A 32 -7.00 20.63 3.56
C LEU A 32 -6.21 20.00 4.71
N ALA A 33 -5.69 18.80 4.49
CA ALA A 33 -4.77 18.18 5.45
C ALA A 33 -3.49 19.02 5.56
N ALA A 34 -2.87 19.01 6.74
CA ALA A 34 -1.62 19.74 6.98
C ALA A 34 -0.51 19.32 6.00
N SER A 35 -0.44 18.03 5.67
CA SER A 35 0.48 17.49 4.65
C SER A 35 0.24 18.09 3.27
N THR A 36 -1.02 18.32 2.90
CA THR A 36 -1.39 18.97 1.63
C THR A 36 -0.91 20.42 1.59
N TYR A 37 -1.07 21.19 2.67
CA TYR A 37 -0.53 22.55 2.74
C TYR A 37 0.99 22.57 2.58
N ALA A 38 1.71 21.72 3.32
CA ALA A 38 3.17 21.62 3.21
C ALA A 38 3.61 21.17 1.80
N GLY A 39 2.84 20.28 1.16
CA GLY A 39 3.04 19.85 -0.22
C GLY A 39 2.92 21.00 -1.22
N HIS A 40 1.85 21.81 -1.14
CA HIS A 40 1.68 22.99 -1.99
C HIS A 40 2.82 23.99 -1.84
N LEU A 41 3.22 24.28 -0.60
CA LEU A 41 4.36 25.15 -0.34
C LEU A 41 5.67 24.58 -0.89
N SER A 42 5.84 23.25 -0.83
CA SER A 42 6.99 22.58 -1.45
C SER A 42 7.00 22.70 -2.97
N MET A 43 5.83 22.64 -3.62
CA MET A 43 5.72 22.85 -5.07
C MET A 43 6.09 24.28 -5.45
N LEU A 44 5.61 25.28 -4.69
CA LEU A 44 5.99 26.69 -4.92
C LEU A 44 7.50 26.92 -4.74
N ARG A 45 8.13 26.27 -3.75
CA ARG A 45 9.60 26.30 -3.58
C ARG A 45 10.32 25.85 -4.85
N VAL A 46 9.94 24.67 -5.36
CA VAL A 46 10.57 24.07 -6.54
C VAL A 46 10.30 24.91 -7.78
N PHE A 47 9.04 25.30 -8.00
CA PHE A 47 8.64 26.09 -9.16
C PHE A 47 9.43 27.40 -9.30
N PHE A 48 9.49 28.21 -8.23
CA PHE A 48 10.21 29.49 -8.28
C PHE A 48 11.73 29.32 -8.30
N ARG A 49 12.27 28.25 -7.69
CA ARG A 49 13.69 27.91 -7.82
C ARG A 49 14.02 27.61 -9.28
N ASP A 50 13.24 26.76 -9.94
CA ASP A 50 13.49 26.35 -11.32
C ASP A 50 13.39 27.55 -12.28
N LEU A 51 12.40 28.44 -12.09
CA LEU A 51 12.31 29.69 -12.88
C LEU A 51 13.52 30.62 -12.68
N GLN A 52 14.09 30.67 -11.47
CA GLN A 52 15.29 31.47 -11.17
C GLN A 52 16.58 30.82 -11.68
N GLU A 53 16.65 29.49 -11.69
CA GLU A 53 17.78 28.72 -12.22
C GLU A 53 17.82 28.78 -13.74
N TRP A 54 16.66 28.72 -14.39
CA TRP A 54 16.52 28.89 -15.85
C TRP A 54 16.49 30.36 -16.30
N GLU A 55 16.76 31.30 -15.38
CA GLU A 55 16.83 32.75 -15.65
C GLU A 55 15.54 33.34 -16.27
N MET A 56 14.41 32.64 -16.13
CA MET A 56 13.10 33.11 -16.58
C MET A 56 12.58 34.26 -15.72
N ILE A 57 13.03 34.33 -14.46
CA ILE A 57 12.77 35.44 -13.54
C ILE A 57 14.05 35.86 -12.80
N PRO A 58 14.16 37.13 -12.39
CA PRO A 58 15.31 37.60 -11.61
C PRO A 58 15.32 36.98 -10.20
N ARG A 59 16.52 36.75 -9.66
CA ARG A 59 16.76 36.21 -8.31
C ARG A 59 16.54 37.24 -7.20
N ARG A 60 15.31 37.73 -7.05
CA ARG A 60 14.92 38.79 -6.09
C ARG A 60 14.60 38.28 -4.68
N PHE A 61 14.43 36.98 -4.52
CA PHE A 61 14.13 36.34 -3.23
C PHE A 61 14.64 34.90 -3.26
N ASP A 62 14.84 34.31 -2.08
CA ASP A 62 15.19 32.90 -1.92
C ASP A 62 13.91 32.05 -1.79
N PRO A 63 13.55 31.21 -2.78
CA PRO A 63 12.34 30.39 -2.73
C PRO A 63 12.36 29.36 -1.61
N ILE A 64 13.53 28.79 -1.29
CA ILE A 64 13.68 27.76 -0.26
C ILE A 64 13.30 28.34 1.10
N ARG A 65 13.74 29.57 1.40
CA ARG A 65 13.41 30.27 2.65
C ARG A 65 12.01 30.85 2.65
N SER A 66 11.55 31.38 1.51
CA SER A 66 10.32 32.17 1.44
C SER A 66 9.05 31.32 1.52
N PHE A 67 9.11 30.05 1.11
CA PHE A 67 7.96 29.14 1.09
C PHE A 67 8.11 27.97 2.08
N ILE A 68 8.85 28.15 3.17
CA ILE A 68 8.92 27.16 4.26
C ILE A 68 7.52 26.96 4.86
N ALA A 69 7.15 25.71 5.10
CA ALA A 69 5.89 25.39 5.77
C ALA A 69 5.94 25.89 7.23
N PRO A 70 4.92 26.62 7.72
CA PRO A 70 4.88 27.10 9.10
C PRO A 70 5.01 25.95 10.10
N LYS A 71 5.71 26.19 11.23
CA LYS A 71 5.86 25.20 12.30
C LYS A 71 4.51 24.66 12.81
N SER A 72 3.48 25.51 12.84
CA SER A 72 2.11 25.13 13.22
C SER A 72 1.45 24.14 12.25
N VAL A 73 1.84 24.16 10.97
CA VAL A 73 1.42 23.17 9.97
C VAL A 73 2.27 21.92 10.11
N LEU A 74 3.60 22.06 10.19
CA LEU A 74 4.53 20.93 10.32
C LEU A 74 4.27 20.09 11.59
N ALA A 75 3.92 20.72 12.71
CA ALA A 75 3.58 20.03 13.95
C ALA A 75 2.36 19.11 13.82
N LYS A 76 1.49 19.36 12.83
CA LYS A 76 0.36 18.49 12.50
C LYS A 76 0.73 17.38 11.52
N ILE A 77 1.94 17.41 10.94
CA ILE A 77 2.48 16.42 10.01
C ILE A 77 3.44 15.54 10.79
N GLY A 78 2.90 14.56 11.51
CA GLY A 78 3.69 13.51 12.13
C GLY A 78 3.64 12.23 11.28
N PRO A 79 4.74 11.46 11.17
CA PRO A 79 4.59 10.05 10.90
C PRO A 79 3.73 9.48 12.05
N ASN A 80 2.58 8.91 11.74
CA ASN A 80 1.77 8.18 12.71
C ASN A 80 1.78 6.69 12.32
N PRO A 81 2.95 6.00 12.32
CA PRO A 81 2.98 4.55 12.23
C PRO A 81 2.27 4.03 13.46
N ARG A 82 1.07 3.49 13.27
CA ARG A 82 0.26 2.94 14.36
C ARG A 82 0.67 1.49 14.53
N ILE A 83 1.32 1.19 15.65
CA ILE A 83 1.62 -0.19 16.04
C ILE A 83 0.27 -0.83 16.41
N ILE A 84 -0.07 -1.93 15.73
CA ILE A 84 -1.24 -2.74 16.09
C ILE A 84 -0.89 -3.48 17.37
N SER A 85 -1.76 -3.45 18.38
CA SER A 85 -1.52 -4.18 19.63
C SER A 85 -1.44 -5.69 19.38
N ASP A 86 -0.62 -6.39 20.15
CA ASP A 86 -0.37 -7.82 19.96
C ASP A 86 -1.65 -8.67 20.03
N ASP A 87 -2.61 -8.29 20.88
CA ASP A 87 -3.90 -8.98 20.99
C ASP A 87 -4.79 -8.80 19.75
N VAL A 88 -4.79 -7.59 19.16
CA VAL A 88 -5.52 -7.31 17.92
C VAL A 88 -4.84 -8.02 16.77
N TRP A 89 -3.50 -7.99 16.72
CA TRP A 89 -2.72 -8.69 15.70
C TRP A 89 -2.98 -10.20 15.74
N ALA A 90 -2.95 -10.82 16.93
CA ALA A 90 -3.23 -12.25 17.09
C ALA A 90 -4.64 -12.62 16.59
N LYS A 91 -5.66 -11.79 16.88
CA LYS A 91 -7.03 -12.00 16.36
C LYS A 91 -7.10 -11.88 14.84
N LEU A 92 -6.38 -10.93 14.24
CA LEU A 92 -6.31 -10.77 12.78
C LEU A 92 -5.60 -11.97 12.13
N VAL A 93 -4.51 -12.45 12.72
CA VAL A 93 -3.81 -13.67 12.29
C VAL A 93 -4.75 -14.87 12.35
N TRP A 94 -5.41 -15.10 13.48
CA TRP A 94 -6.39 -16.18 13.63
C TRP A 94 -7.49 -16.09 12.57
N ALA A 95 -8.04 -14.89 12.34
CA ALA A 95 -9.08 -14.68 11.35
C ALA A 95 -8.59 -14.97 9.91
N GLY A 96 -7.33 -14.66 9.60
CA GLY A 96 -6.74 -14.89 8.28
C GLY A 96 -6.50 -16.36 8.00
N LEU A 97 -6.01 -17.10 9.00
CA LEU A 97 -5.80 -18.55 8.94
C LEU A 97 -7.12 -19.30 8.74
N ASN A 98 -8.18 -18.83 9.41
CA ASN A 98 -9.52 -19.42 9.40
C ASN A 98 -10.47 -18.77 8.40
N LEU A 99 -9.96 -18.01 7.41
CA LEU A 99 -10.79 -17.33 6.42
C LEU A 99 -11.55 -18.34 5.55
N THR A 100 -12.87 -18.14 5.42
CA THR A 100 -13.79 -18.97 4.63
C THR A 100 -14.54 -18.12 3.60
N ALA A 101 -15.29 -18.78 2.71
CA ALA A 101 -16.08 -18.09 1.68
C ALA A 101 -17.16 -17.17 2.28
N ASP A 102 -17.74 -17.54 3.42
CA ASP A 102 -18.81 -16.78 4.08
C ASP A 102 -18.33 -15.45 4.67
N ASP A 103 -17.02 -15.33 4.93
CA ASP A 103 -16.43 -14.09 5.44
C ASP A 103 -16.25 -13.04 4.34
N ILE A 104 -16.21 -13.47 3.07
CA ILE A 104 -15.89 -12.61 1.93
C ILE A 104 -17.16 -11.90 1.46
N PRO A 105 -17.17 -10.55 1.38
CA PRO A 105 -18.32 -9.83 0.87
C PRO A 105 -18.70 -10.25 -0.55
N LYS A 106 -19.98 -10.58 -0.73
CA LYS A 106 -20.57 -10.86 -2.04
C LYS A 106 -20.65 -9.59 -2.87
N HIS A 107 -20.49 -9.74 -4.18
CA HIS A 107 -20.61 -8.60 -5.10
C HIS A 107 -22.04 -8.04 -5.07
N ARG A 108 -22.21 -6.72 -5.14
CA ARG A 108 -23.52 -6.04 -4.93
C ARG A 108 -24.70 -6.62 -5.72
N ASN A 109 -24.42 -7.18 -6.90
CA ASN A 109 -25.41 -7.73 -7.83
C ASN A 109 -25.21 -9.23 -8.12
N SER A 110 -24.45 -9.96 -7.30
CA SER A 110 -24.23 -11.40 -7.49
C SER A 110 -24.24 -12.13 -6.14
N HIS A 111 -24.66 -13.39 -6.15
CA HIS A 111 -24.50 -14.29 -5.01
C HIS A 111 -23.05 -14.74 -4.81
N GLU A 112 -22.17 -14.47 -5.78
CA GLU A 112 -20.75 -14.80 -5.75
C GLU A 112 -19.89 -13.62 -5.25
N SER A 113 -18.75 -13.94 -4.63
CA SER A 113 -17.68 -12.99 -4.33
C SER A 113 -16.97 -12.53 -5.61
N SER A 114 -16.34 -11.35 -5.58
CA SER A 114 -15.58 -10.84 -6.73
C SER A 114 -14.37 -11.72 -7.10
N TYR A 115 -13.81 -12.42 -6.12
CA TYR A 115 -12.67 -13.32 -6.26
C TYR A 115 -12.90 -14.60 -5.45
N PRO A 116 -12.35 -15.75 -5.87
CA PRO A 116 -12.48 -17.02 -5.15
C PRO A 116 -11.79 -16.95 -3.77
N VAL A 117 -12.23 -17.82 -2.85
CA VAL A 117 -11.78 -17.80 -1.45
C VAL A 117 -10.29 -18.10 -1.33
N GLU A 118 -9.74 -18.98 -2.16
CA GLU A 118 -8.33 -19.37 -2.16
C GLU A 118 -7.43 -18.19 -2.55
N MET A 119 -7.84 -17.42 -3.56
CA MET A 119 -7.15 -16.19 -3.95
C MET A 119 -7.19 -15.15 -2.82
N CYS A 120 -8.37 -14.98 -2.20
CA CYS A 120 -8.52 -14.05 -1.08
C CYS A 120 -7.66 -14.47 0.13
N LYS A 121 -7.61 -15.78 0.43
CA LYS A 121 -6.79 -16.34 1.49
C LYS A 121 -5.31 -16.12 1.23
N ALA A 122 -4.83 -16.41 0.01
CA ALA A 122 -3.45 -16.13 -0.38
C ALA A 122 -3.11 -14.63 -0.25
N LEU A 123 -4.02 -13.73 -0.64
CA LEU A 123 -3.81 -12.28 -0.52
C LEU A 123 -3.70 -11.84 0.95
N VAL A 124 -4.61 -12.33 1.81
CA VAL A 124 -4.65 -12.02 3.24
C VAL A 124 -3.43 -12.56 3.96
N ILE A 125 -3.05 -13.81 3.72
CA ILE A 125 -1.88 -14.42 4.35
C ILE A 125 -0.59 -13.72 3.90
N THR A 126 -0.47 -13.38 2.62
CA THR A 126 0.66 -12.57 2.14
C THR A 126 0.72 -11.21 2.85
N TRP A 127 -0.42 -10.54 3.02
CA TRP A 127 -0.48 -9.26 3.73
C TRP A 127 -0.07 -9.39 5.22
N LEU A 128 -0.57 -10.42 5.91
CA LEU A 128 -0.29 -10.66 7.33
C LEU A 128 1.19 -11.01 7.57
N PHE A 129 1.77 -11.88 6.76
CA PHE A 129 3.08 -12.50 7.07
C PHE A 129 4.25 -11.98 6.23
N ALA A 130 4.01 -11.39 5.06
CA ALA A 130 5.12 -10.95 4.19
C ALA A 130 5.58 -9.51 4.46
N GLY A 131 4.78 -8.69 5.16
CA GLY A 131 5.13 -7.29 5.46
C GLY A 131 5.36 -6.43 4.22
N LEU A 132 4.64 -6.74 3.13
CA LEU A 132 4.75 -6.05 1.85
C LEU A 132 3.73 -4.92 1.74
N ARG A 133 4.07 -3.88 0.97
CA ARG A 133 3.08 -2.86 0.60
C ARG A 133 2.06 -3.46 -0.36
N ASN A 134 0.82 -2.98 -0.30
CA ASN A 134 -0.24 -3.43 -1.18
C ASN A 134 0.14 -3.40 -2.67
N ASN A 135 0.84 -2.36 -3.14
CA ASN A 135 1.30 -2.29 -4.53
C ASN A 135 2.42 -3.28 -4.88
N GLU A 136 3.16 -3.80 -3.90
CA GLU A 136 4.14 -4.87 -4.07
C GLU A 136 3.41 -6.22 -4.12
N ILE A 137 2.42 -6.44 -3.24
CA ILE A 137 1.60 -7.67 -3.18
C ILE A 137 0.87 -7.92 -4.50
N VAL A 138 0.11 -6.93 -5.00
CA VAL A 138 -0.69 -7.10 -6.23
C VAL A 138 0.17 -7.31 -7.48
N ARG A 139 1.48 -7.06 -7.39
CA ARG A 139 2.46 -7.21 -8.47
C ARG A 139 3.35 -8.45 -8.33
N LEU A 140 3.09 -9.33 -7.35
CA LEU A 140 3.79 -10.61 -7.24
C LEU A 140 3.61 -11.45 -8.52
N ARG A 141 4.72 -11.99 -9.02
CA ARG A 141 4.79 -12.80 -10.25
C ARG A 141 4.49 -14.27 -9.93
N LEU A 142 3.86 -15.00 -10.85
CA LEU A 142 3.70 -16.45 -10.72
C LEU A 142 5.05 -17.11 -10.47
N GLY A 143 5.08 -18.06 -9.53
CA GLY A 143 6.32 -18.73 -9.13
C GLY A 143 7.26 -17.84 -8.29
N CYS A 144 6.74 -16.78 -7.65
CA CYS A 144 7.53 -15.93 -6.74
C CYS A 144 7.98 -16.62 -5.45
N ILE A 145 7.59 -17.89 -5.23
CA ILE A 145 7.97 -18.68 -4.06
C ILE A 145 9.05 -19.69 -4.41
N ARG A 146 10.16 -19.65 -3.66
CA ARG A 146 11.24 -20.63 -3.72
C ARG A 146 11.36 -21.36 -2.39
N TRP A 147 11.07 -22.66 -2.40
CA TRP A 147 11.12 -23.51 -1.21
C TRP A 147 12.56 -23.86 -0.82
N GLN A 148 12.94 -23.61 0.43
CA GLN A 148 14.19 -24.13 0.99
C GLN A 148 13.93 -25.53 1.52
N LYS A 149 14.45 -26.55 0.82
CA LYS A 149 14.28 -27.97 1.20
C LYS A 149 15.43 -28.49 2.06
N GLU A 150 16.57 -27.81 2.00
CA GLU A 150 17.78 -28.16 2.75
C GLU A 150 17.85 -27.35 4.03
N GLU A 151 18.63 -27.85 5.00
CA GLU A 151 18.93 -27.10 6.20
C GLU A 151 19.71 -25.83 5.84
N ALA A 152 19.31 -24.71 6.44
CA ALA A 152 19.93 -23.42 6.18
C ALA A 152 20.51 -22.85 7.47
N ALA A 153 21.79 -22.47 7.45
CA ALA A 153 22.40 -21.75 8.54
C ALA A 153 21.78 -20.35 8.66
N VAL A 154 21.38 -19.96 9.87
CA VAL A 154 20.85 -18.62 10.13
C VAL A 154 22.02 -17.62 10.13
N PRO A 155 22.02 -16.61 9.23
CA PRO A 155 23.12 -15.65 9.15
C PRO A 155 23.37 -14.96 10.50
N GLY A 156 24.60 -15.07 11.02
CA GLY A 156 25.00 -14.44 12.28
C GLY A 156 24.76 -15.27 13.54
N THR A 157 24.30 -16.52 13.41
CA THR A 157 24.18 -17.46 14.54
C THR A 157 24.73 -18.85 14.15
N ALA A 158 24.96 -19.72 15.14
CA ALA A 158 25.35 -21.12 14.90
C ALA A 158 24.13 -22.05 14.68
N GLU A 159 22.91 -21.49 14.61
CA GLU A 159 21.68 -22.26 14.48
C GLU A 159 21.43 -22.68 13.02
N MET A 160 21.03 -23.94 12.84
CA MET A 160 20.59 -24.51 11.57
C MET A 160 19.07 -24.61 11.58
N LEU A 161 18.41 -23.99 10.61
CA LEU A 161 16.98 -24.16 10.40
C LEU A 161 16.73 -25.45 9.64
N PRO A 162 15.83 -26.33 10.11
CA PRO A 162 15.37 -27.48 9.35
C PRO A 162 14.85 -27.07 7.97
N GLY A 163 15.05 -27.92 6.96
CA GLY A 163 14.45 -27.73 5.64
C GLY A 163 12.93 -27.53 5.75
N GLY A 164 12.41 -26.53 5.04
CA GLY A 164 10.99 -26.15 5.06
C GLY A 164 10.59 -25.18 6.17
N SER A 165 11.51 -24.76 7.05
CA SER A 165 11.21 -23.78 8.11
C SER A 165 10.88 -22.38 7.59
N VAL A 166 11.36 -22.05 6.38
CA VAL A 166 11.07 -20.80 5.68
C VAL A 166 10.90 -21.05 4.18
N CYS A 167 10.19 -20.16 3.49
CA CYS A 167 10.24 -20.08 2.03
C CYS A 167 10.73 -18.70 1.60
N MET A 168 11.39 -18.63 0.44
CA MET A 168 11.92 -17.40 -0.10
C MET A 168 10.89 -16.78 -1.04
N LEU A 169 10.55 -15.51 -0.82
CA LEU A 169 9.63 -14.72 -1.62
C LEU A 169 10.40 -13.72 -2.49
N ASP A 170 10.19 -13.78 -3.79
CA ASP A 170 10.71 -12.83 -4.77
C ASP A 170 9.78 -11.61 -4.88
N VAL A 171 10.29 -10.46 -4.40
CA VAL A 171 9.56 -9.19 -4.32
C VAL A 171 9.94 -8.32 -5.53
N PRO A 172 8.96 -7.79 -6.29
CA PRO A 172 9.24 -6.96 -7.46
C PRO A 172 9.81 -5.59 -7.09
N VAL A 173 10.41 -4.92 -8.08
CA VAL A 173 10.95 -3.55 -7.95
C VAL A 173 9.93 -2.60 -7.33
N ASN A 174 10.34 -1.80 -6.35
CA ASN A 174 9.51 -0.80 -5.69
C ASN A 174 10.05 0.63 -5.89
N LYS A 175 9.63 1.61 -5.08
CA LYS A 175 10.08 3.02 -5.22
C LYS A 175 11.55 3.22 -4.84
N THR A 176 12.06 2.44 -3.89
CA THR A 176 13.32 2.70 -3.21
C THR A 176 14.34 1.57 -3.37
N SER A 177 13.94 0.42 -3.90
CA SER A 177 14.81 -0.74 -4.09
C SER A 177 14.52 -1.45 -5.41
N ALA A 178 15.57 -2.10 -5.94
CA ALA A 178 15.45 -3.10 -7.00
C ALA A 178 14.62 -4.31 -6.53
N ALA A 179 14.35 -5.25 -7.44
CA ALA A 179 13.76 -6.53 -7.06
C ALA A 179 14.72 -7.27 -6.10
N PHE A 180 14.15 -7.93 -5.11
CA PHE A 180 14.92 -8.63 -4.08
C PHE A 180 14.16 -9.84 -3.58
N THR A 181 14.86 -10.72 -2.87
CA THR A 181 14.28 -11.91 -2.26
C THR A 181 14.36 -11.81 -0.75
N LYS A 182 13.32 -12.21 -0.04
CA LYS A 182 13.32 -12.29 1.42
C LYS A 182 12.75 -13.60 1.93
N PRO A 183 13.20 -14.10 3.09
CA PRO A 183 12.52 -15.20 3.77
C PRO A 183 11.16 -14.75 4.28
N VAL A 184 10.18 -15.65 4.21
CA VAL A 184 8.83 -15.52 4.78
C VAL A 184 8.39 -16.85 5.40
N ASP A 185 7.34 -16.78 6.21
CA ASP A 185 6.72 -17.97 6.80
C ASP A 185 6.24 -18.95 5.71
N PRO A 186 6.47 -20.27 5.86
CA PRO A 186 6.02 -21.29 4.91
C PRO A 186 4.56 -21.18 4.50
N ILE A 187 3.68 -20.72 5.40
CA ILE A 187 2.25 -20.58 5.12
C ILE A 187 1.94 -19.61 3.97
N VAL A 188 2.80 -18.61 3.76
CA VAL A 188 2.71 -17.71 2.59
C VAL A 188 2.94 -18.51 1.32
N GLY A 189 3.96 -19.36 1.31
CA GLY A 189 4.28 -20.24 0.19
C GLY A 189 3.18 -21.26 -0.08
N GLU A 190 2.64 -21.89 0.96
CA GLU A 190 1.58 -22.90 0.85
C GLU A 190 0.30 -22.31 0.26
N THR A 191 -0.13 -21.15 0.76
CA THR A 191 -1.36 -20.51 0.31
C THR A 191 -1.23 -19.92 -1.10
N ILE A 192 -0.09 -19.32 -1.45
CA ILE A 192 0.18 -18.89 -2.82
C ILE A 192 0.19 -20.11 -3.75
N SER A 193 0.90 -21.18 -3.37
CA SER A 193 0.98 -22.41 -4.17
C SER A 193 -0.40 -23.08 -4.34
N ALA A 194 -1.25 -23.07 -3.31
CA ALA A 194 -2.62 -23.57 -3.38
C ALA A 194 -3.47 -22.77 -4.36
N TRP A 195 -3.37 -21.44 -4.33
CA TRP A 195 -4.04 -20.58 -5.31
C TRP A 195 -3.50 -20.81 -6.73
N GLU A 196 -2.17 -20.84 -6.92
CA GLU A 196 -1.54 -21.04 -8.23
C GLU A 196 -2.00 -22.34 -8.92
N LYS A 197 -2.24 -23.41 -8.15
CA LYS A 197 -2.73 -24.70 -8.68
C LYS A 197 -4.12 -24.63 -9.33
N ILE A 198 -5.03 -23.85 -8.74
CA ILE A 198 -6.43 -23.78 -9.20
C ILE A 198 -6.73 -22.51 -10.01
N ARG A 199 -5.80 -21.55 -9.99
CA ARG A 199 -5.92 -20.28 -10.71
C ARG A 199 -6.13 -20.59 -12.20
N PRO A 200 -7.17 -20.01 -12.84
CA PRO A 200 -7.36 -20.15 -14.28
C PRO A 200 -6.12 -19.71 -15.07
N ALA A 201 -5.94 -20.28 -16.26
CA ALA A 201 -4.89 -19.84 -17.18
C ALA A 201 -5.00 -18.32 -17.40
N GLY A 202 -3.88 -17.63 -17.23
CA GLY A 202 -3.81 -16.19 -17.29
C GLY A 202 -3.32 -15.67 -18.64
N VAL A 203 -3.15 -14.36 -18.71
CA VAL A 203 -2.40 -13.68 -19.76
C VAL A 203 -1.28 -12.88 -19.10
N LYS A 204 -0.16 -12.74 -19.81
CA LYS A 204 0.89 -11.81 -19.40
C LYS A 204 0.38 -10.38 -19.52
N LEU A 205 0.46 -9.62 -18.44
CA LEU A 205 0.10 -8.22 -18.41
C LEU A 205 1.34 -7.37 -18.15
N ALA A 206 1.34 -6.14 -18.67
CA ALA A 206 2.41 -5.20 -18.44
C ALA A 206 2.43 -4.76 -16.96
N ASP A 207 3.57 -4.93 -16.30
CA ASP A 207 3.82 -4.36 -15.00
C ASP A 207 3.86 -2.83 -15.11
N LYS A 208 2.94 -2.12 -14.43
CA LYS A 208 2.85 -0.65 -14.45
C LYS A 208 4.12 0.07 -14.03
N LYS A 209 5.01 -0.59 -13.29
CA LYS A 209 6.27 -0.02 -12.78
C LYS A 209 7.42 -0.21 -13.76
N THR A 210 7.52 -1.38 -14.40
CA THR A 210 8.69 -1.78 -15.21
C THR A 210 8.39 -1.90 -16.71
N GLY A 211 7.13 -2.02 -17.09
CA GLY A 211 6.70 -2.27 -18.48
C GLY A 211 6.82 -3.73 -18.92
N GLU A 212 7.42 -4.60 -18.10
CA GLU A 212 7.62 -6.02 -18.45
C GLU A 212 6.30 -6.78 -18.51
N LEU A 213 6.17 -7.67 -19.50
CA LEU A 213 5.04 -8.60 -19.61
C LEU A 213 5.24 -9.77 -18.66
N VAL A 214 4.40 -9.84 -17.62
CA VAL A 214 4.54 -10.81 -16.54
C VAL A 214 3.23 -11.53 -16.27
N ASP A 215 3.34 -12.78 -15.84
CA ASP A 215 2.22 -13.52 -15.28
C ASP A 215 2.10 -13.20 -13.79
N PHE A 216 0.98 -12.61 -13.38
CA PHE A 216 0.75 -12.21 -11.99
C PHE A 216 0.05 -13.31 -11.17
N VAL A 217 0.45 -13.48 -9.90
CA VAL A 217 -0.21 -14.40 -8.95
C VAL A 217 -1.68 -14.00 -8.78
N PHE A 218 -1.93 -12.73 -8.45
CA PHE A 218 -3.27 -12.22 -8.16
C PHE A 218 -3.99 -11.70 -9.40
N LEU A 219 -4.16 -12.59 -10.37
CA LEU A 219 -4.94 -12.35 -11.59
C LEU A 219 -6.09 -13.35 -11.67
N TYR A 220 -7.29 -12.83 -11.92
CA TYR A 220 -8.51 -13.62 -12.04
C TYR A 220 -9.40 -13.01 -13.10
N ARG A 221 -10.02 -13.84 -13.96
CA ARG A 221 -10.82 -13.39 -15.11
C ARG A 221 -10.07 -12.35 -15.96
N LEU A 222 -8.80 -12.63 -16.26
CA LEU A 222 -7.88 -11.79 -17.04
C LEU A 222 -7.65 -10.38 -16.48
N THR A 223 -8.04 -10.13 -15.23
CA THR A 223 -7.91 -8.83 -14.58
C THR A 223 -7.09 -8.98 -13.31
N LEU A 224 -6.18 -8.04 -13.07
CA LEU A 224 -5.47 -7.95 -11.80
C LEU A 224 -6.44 -7.67 -10.66
N VAL A 225 -6.12 -8.16 -9.47
CA VAL A 225 -6.83 -7.76 -8.26
C VAL A 225 -6.85 -6.23 -8.15
N GLY A 226 -8.03 -5.67 -7.83
CA GLY A 226 -8.19 -4.24 -7.71
C GLY A 226 -7.24 -3.66 -6.66
N ALA A 227 -6.57 -2.56 -6.99
CA ALA A 227 -5.58 -1.94 -6.11
C ALA A 227 -6.13 -1.52 -4.74
N THR A 228 -7.45 -1.35 -4.60
CA THR A 228 -8.09 -1.03 -3.33
C THR A 228 -8.75 -2.24 -2.65
N TYR A 229 -8.84 -3.40 -3.32
CA TYR A 229 -9.60 -4.55 -2.82
C TYR A 229 -9.11 -5.06 -1.47
N LEU A 230 -7.80 -5.14 -1.27
CA LEU A 230 -7.22 -5.52 0.02
C LEU A 230 -7.66 -4.57 1.14
N ASN A 231 -7.53 -3.26 0.92
CA ASN A 231 -7.81 -2.23 1.94
C ASN A 231 -9.31 -2.00 2.18
N ASP A 232 -10.11 -2.00 1.12
CA ASP A 232 -11.51 -1.58 1.17
C ASP A 232 -12.45 -2.77 1.41
N VAL A 233 -11.99 -4.00 1.13
CA VAL A 233 -12.82 -5.21 1.22
C VAL A 233 -12.24 -6.24 2.19
N LEU A 234 -11.03 -6.74 1.94
CA LEU A 234 -10.50 -7.88 2.71
C LEU A 234 -10.11 -7.51 4.14
N ILE A 235 -9.38 -6.42 4.36
CA ILE A 235 -9.02 -5.97 5.72
C ILE A 235 -10.29 -5.70 6.55
N PRO A 236 -11.31 -4.97 6.05
CA PRO A 236 -12.58 -4.81 6.76
C PRO A 236 -13.33 -6.12 7.06
N ALA A 237 -13.29 -7.10 6.15
CA ALA A 237 -13.87 -8.42 6.38
C ALA A 237 -13.12 -9.19 7.46
N LEU A 238 -11.79 -9.11 7.44
CA LEU A 238 -10.90 -9.72 8.43
C LEU A 238 -11.13 -9.12 9.82
N CYS A 239 -11.22 -7.79 9.93
CA CYS A 239 -11.54 -7.12 11.19
C CYS A 239 -12.88 -7.60 11.75
N ARG A 240 -13.91 -7.75 10.89
CA ARG A 240 -15.22 -8.26 11.30
C ARG A 240 -15.12 -9.68 11.84
N LYS A 241 -14.43 -10.57 11.13
CA LYS A 241 -14.23 -11.97 11.55
C LYS A 241 -13.43 -12.08 12.85
N ALA A 242 -12.42 -11.23 13.02
CA ALA A 242 -11.60 -11.13 14.22
C ALA A 242 -12.32 -10.48 15.41
N GLY A 243 -13.50 -9.86 15.20
CA GLY A 243 -14.20 -9.09 16.22
C GLY A 243 -13.43 -7.85 16.67
N VAL A 244 -12.58 -7.27 15.80
CA VAL A 244 -11.78 -6.09 16.11
C VAL A 244 -12.30 -4.84 15.37
N PRO A 245 -12.15 -3.63 15.95
CA PRO A 245 -12.50 -2.39 15.28
C PRO A 245 -11.73 -2.19 13.96
N LYS A 246 -12.38 -1.54 12.99
CA LYS A 246 -11.72 -1.09 11.75
C LYS A 246 -10.90 0.20 11.95
N ALA A 247 -11.20 0.92 13.03
CA ALA A 247 -10.53 2.14 13.43
C ALA A 247 -9.81 1.89 14.75
N ASP A 248 -8.60 2.40 14.87
CA ASP A 248 -7.86 2.41 16.14
C ASP A 248 -8.54 3.37 17.14
N VAL A 249 -8.19 3.27 18.42
CA VAL A 249 -8.63 4.12 19.55
C VAL A 249 -8.43 5.61 19.27
N ARG A 250 -7.48 5.96 18.38
CA ARG A 250 -7.18 7.32 17.93
C ARG A 250 -7.97 7.80 16.70
N GLY A 251 -8.90 7.00 16.16
CA GLY A 251 -9.75 7.33 15.01
C GLY A 251 -9.17 6.91 13.65
N ASN A 252 -9.90 7.22 12.57
CA ASN A 252 -9.50 6.95 11.18
C ASN A 252 -8.33 7.86 10.75
#